data_AF-A0A535J7P9-F1
#
_entry.id   AF-A0A535J7P9-F1
#
_cell.length_a   1.000
_cell.length_b   1.000
_cell.length_c   1.000
_cell.angle_alpha   90.00
_cell.angle_beta   90.00
_cell.angle_gamma   90.00
#
_symmetry.space_group_name_H-M   'P 1'
#
loop_
_entity.id
_entity.type
_entity.pdbx_description
1 polymer ?
#
loop_
_entity_poly.entity_id
_entity_poly.type
_entity_poly.pdbx_seq_one_letter_code
_entity_poly.pdbx_strand_id
1 'polypeptide(L)'
;MRLASMCYRALQLSGVTALARRLSTGGVVLCYHNIVADTDAGWRDNLGLHMPLRTFERQVRWLAGNHEVVSLHEFVERWSHRESLRGVAAVTFDDGYAGVFDHAWPLLRDLSIPATVFIVAEAPGSDARFWWDDPEVVRTYSETRRRHWLTAFRGDGATIVASLAPAHCLSLSHPPRWCQPARWDTIAAAARSGLGLGVHSATHRSLPALDERDLRGEVVGSRAVIKDRTGVTAEFFAYPYGLWNDRVRRAVYSAGYRAAFTLAADRRIATPDAWTLPRVNVPSGIGDAAFHAWTAGLSFRRYR
;
A
#
# COMPACT_ATOMS: atom_id res chain seq x y z
N MET A 1 1.28 -9.21 -22.00
CA MET A 1 2.55 -8.90 -21.28
C MET A 1 3.73 -8.55 -22.20
N ARG A 2 4.00 -9.28 -23.29
CA ARG A 2 5.22 -9.06 -24.11
C ARG A 2 5.29 -7.67 -24.78
N LEU A 3 4.22 -7.19 -25.41
CA LEU A 3 4.22 -5.89 -26.10
C LEU A 3 4.44 -4.70 -25.15
N ALA A 4 3.70 -4.63 -24.05
CA ALA A 4 3.86 -3.55 -23.06
C ALA A 4 5.27 -3.52 -22.47
N SER A 5 5.86 -4.69 -22.17
CA SER A 5 7.24 -4.79 -21.69
C SER A 5 8.25 -4.25 -22.71
N MET A 6 8.07 -4.56 -24.00
CA MET A 6 8.90 -3.99 -25.08
C MET A 6 8.74 -2.48 -25.18
N CYS A 7 7.52 -1.94 -25.08
CA CYS A 7 7.28 -0.50 -25.10
C CYS A 7 7.98 0.22 -23.94
N TYR A 8 7.89 -0.32 -22.71
CA TYR A 8 8.59 0.27 -21.56
C TYR A 8 10.10 0.21 -21.71
N ARG A 9 10.65 -0.90 -22.24
CA ARG A 9 12.09 -0.99 -22.56
C ARG A 9 12.49 0.04 -23.62
N ALA A 10 11.68 0.24 -24.66
CA ALA A 10 11.94 1.27 -25.66
C ALA A 10 11.94 2.69 -25.07
N LEU A 11 10.99 3.02 -24.18
CA LEU A 11 10.98 4.30 -23.44
C LEU A 11 12.20 4.49 -22.54
N GLN A 12 12.71 3.40 -21.98
CA GLN A 12 13.90 3.45 -21.13
C GLN A 12 15.14 3.69 -21.98
N LEU A 13 15.34 2.92 -23.04
CA LEU A 13 16.51 3.00 -23.92
C LEU A 13 16.56 4.31 -24.72
N SER A 14 15.40 4.89 -25.08
CA SER A 14 15.33 6.18 -25.76
C SER A 14 15.60 7.39 -24.85
N GLY A 15 15.75 7.18 -23.54
CA GLY A 15 15.92 8.26 -22.57
C GLY A 15 14.64 9.04 -22.25
N VAL A 16 13.51 8.73 -22.90
CA VAL A 16 12.21 9.39 -22.65
C VAL A 16 11.80 9.28 -21.19
N THR A 17 12.08 8.16 -20.53
CA THR A 17 11.79 7.99 -19.09
C THR A 17 12.58 8.97 -18.23
N ALA A 18 13.87 9.15 -18.50
CA ALA A 18 14.70 10.10 -17.77
C ALA A 18 14.29 11.55 -18.06
N LEU A 19 13.95 11.86 -19.32
CA LEU A 19 13.45 13.17 -19.71
C LEU A 19 12.10 13.49 -19.04
N ALA A 20 11.15 12.55 -19.04
CA ALA A 20 9.86 12.73 -18.39
C ALA A 20 10.00 13.00 -16.88
N ARG A 21 10.91 12.30 -16.20
CA ARG A 21 11.22 12.56 -14.79
C ARG A 21 11.77 13.97 -14.58
N ARG A 22 12.65 14.44 -15.46
CA ARG A 22 13.22 15.81 -15.40
C ARG A 22 12.21 16.90 -15.73
N LEU A 23 11.23 16.62 -16.58
CA LEU A 23 10.20 17.59 -16.98
C LEU A 23 8.99 17.60 -16.03
N SER A 24 8.77 16.53 -15.27
CA SER A 24 7.67 16.46 -14.30
C SER A 24 7.81 17.56 -13.24
N THR A 25 6.68 18.15 -12.86
CA THR A 25 6.56 19.06 -11.70
C THR A 25 5.95 18.38 -10.48
N GLY A 26 5.33 17.21 -10.66
CA GLY A 26 4.76 16.40 -9.59
C GLY A 26 5.73 15.30 -9.14
N GLY A 27 5.67 14.99 -7.84
CA GLY A 27 6.39 13.87 -7.23
C GLY A 27 5.62 12.57 -7.33
N VAL A 28 6.17 11.52 -6.72
CA VAL A 28 5.57 10.19 -6.72
C VAL A 28 5.53 9.60 -5.31
N VAL A 29 4.36 9.13 -4.88
CA VAL A 29 4.24 8.31 -3.67
C VAL A 29 4.02 6.87 -4.10
N LEU A 30 4.96 5.99 -3.76
CA LEU A 30 4.89 4.56 -4.07
C LEU A 30 4.13 3.82 -2.98
N CYS A 31 3.29 2.87 -3.37
CA CYS A 31 2.56 1.98 -2.48
C CYS A 31 2.99 0.53 -2.75
N TYR A 32 3.69 -0.04 -1.79
CA TYR A 32 3.96 -1.47 -1.66
C TYR A 32 2.97 -2.07 -0.64
N HIS A 33 2.94 -3.40 -0.50
CA HIS A 33 2.14 -4.06 0.53
C HIS A 33 3.05 -4.93 1.39
N ASN A 34 3.48 -6.07 0.86
CA ASN A 34 4.33 -7.01 1.57
C ASN A 34 5.67 -7.22 0.85
N ILE A 35 6.73 -7.43 1.62
CA ILE A 35 8.03 -7.87 1.11
C ILE A 35 8.29 -9.26 1.69
N VAL A 36 8.61 -10.23 0.83
CA VAL A 36 8.83 -11.62 1.24
C VAL A 36 10.23 -12.09 0.88
N ALA A 37 10.74 -13.08 1.61
CA ALA A 37 11.96 -13.78 1.22
C ALA A 37 11.80 -14.38 -0.18
N ASP A 38 12.89 -14.45 -0.96
CA ASP A 38 12.81 -14.96 -2.34
C ASP A 38 12.34 -16.44 -2.40
N THR A 39 12.53 -17.21 -1.32
CA THR A 39 12.04 -18.58 -1.19
C THR A 39 10.51 -18.66 -1.08
N ASP A 40 9.88 -17.62 -0.51
CA ASP A 40 8.43 -17.55 -0.30
C ASP A 40 7.70 -16.89 -1.48
N ALA A 41 8.43 -16.19 -2.34
CA ALA A 41 7.92 -15.56 -3.56
C ALA A 41 7.34 -16.53 -4.61
N GLY A 42 7.52 -17.85 -4.43
CA GLY A 42 6.94 -18.88 -5.29
C GLY A 42 5.42 -19.04 -5.12
N TRP A 43 4.83 -18.45 -4.07
CA TRP A 43 3.38 -18.46 -3.89
C TRP A 43 2.70 -17.53 -4.90
N ARG A 44 1.71 -18.06 -5.64
CA ARG A 44 1.01 -17.31 -6.69
C ARG A 44 0.06 -16.30 -6.08
N ASP A 45 0.50 -15.06 -5.97
CA ASP A 45 -0.36 -13.94 -5.66
C ASP A 45 -0.92 -13.32 -6.94
N ASN A 46 -2.12 -13.71 -7.34
CA ASN A 46 -2.77 -13.06 -8.48
C ASN A 46 -3.04 -11.56 -8.25
N LEU A 47 -2.85 -11.07 -7.01
CA LEU A 47 -3.04 -9.70 -6.57
C LEU A 47 -1.76 -8.85 -6.60
N GLY A 48 -0.58 -9.46 -6.72
CA GLY A 48 0.70 -8.76 -6.78
C GLY A 48 1.11 -8.00 -5.51
N LEU A 49 0.69 -8.46 -4.33
CA LEU A 49 0.94 -7.85 -3.01
C LEU A 49 2.28 -8.26 -2.39
N HIS A 50 2.83 -9.42 -2.75
CA HIS A 50 4.02 -10.01 -2.13
C HIS A 50 5.25 -9.83 -3.03
N MET A 51 6.00 -8.76 -2.79
CA MET A 51 7.20 -8.41 -3.55
C MET A 51 8.41 -9.22 -3.04
N PRO A 52 9.17 -9.91 -3.92
CA PRO A 52 10.41 -10.57 -3.51
C PRO A 52 11.45 -9.55 -3.05
N LEU A 53 12.16 -9.85 -1.94
CA LEU A 53 13.15 -8.95 -1.34
C LEU A 53 14.21 -8.46 -2.34
N ARG A 54 14.76 -9.33 -3.18
CA ARG A 54 15.77 -8.91 -4.19
C ARG A 54 15.21 -7.94 -5.23
N THR A 55 13.94 -8.10 -5.59
CA THR A 55 13.27 -7.18 -6.51
C THR A 55 13.03 -5.84 -5.83
N PHE A 56 12.54 -5.86 -4.60
CA PHE A 56 12.36 -4.65 -3.80
C PHE A 56 13.67 -3.89 -3.61
N GLU A 57 14.76 -4.57 -3.23
CA GLU A 57 16.08 -3.95 -3.05
C GLU A 57 16.57 -3.25 -4.32
N ARG A 58 16.47 -3.94 -5.46
CA ARG A 58 16.85 -3.36 -6.76
C ARG A 58 16.04 -2.10 -7.07
N GLN A 59 14.75 -2.12 -6.80
CA GLN A 59 13.85 -0.99 -7.04
C GLN A 59 14.20 0.22 -6.15
N VAL A 60 14.38 0.03 -4.84
CA VAL A 60 14.64 1.16 -3.93
C VAL A 60 16.03 1.74 -4.10
N ARG A 61 17.04 0.93 -4.42
CA ARG A 61 18.38 1.42 -4.79
C ARG A 61 18.33 2.25 -6.07
N TRP A 62 17.62 1.78 -7.08
CA TRP A 62 17.43 2.57 -8.30
C TRP A 62 16.67 3.87 -8.02
N LEU A 63 15.63 3.81 -7.19
CA LEU A 63 14.84 4.97 -6.80
C LEU A 63 15.72 6.03 -6.14
N ALA A 64 16.50 5.67 -5.13
CA ALA A 64 17.42 6.56 -4.43
C ALA A 64 18.51 7.16 -5.33
N GLY A 65 18.94 6.44 -6.38
CA GLY A 65 19.87 6.97 -7.37
C GLY A 65 19.24 7.91 -8.41
N ASN A 66 17.90 8.00 -8.47
CA ASN A 66 17.18 8.72 -9.53
C ASN A 66 16.16 9.75 -9.02
N HIS A 67 15.86 9.73 -7.73
CA HIS A 67 14.90 10.58 -7.04
C HIS A 67 15.46 11.02 -5.69
N GLU A 68 15.05 12.20 -5.23
CA GLU A 68 15.16 12.58 -3.84
C GLU A 68 14.06 11.84 -3.06
N VAL A 69 14.45 10.82 -2.28
CA VAL A 69 13.47 10.05 -1.49
C VAL A 69 13.33 10.68 -0.12
N VAL A 70 12.16 11.26 0.16
CA VAL A 70 11.84 12.00 1.38
C VAL A 70 10.80 11.25 2.22
N SER A 71 10.67 11.65 3.49
CA SER A 71 9.61 11.12 4.35
C SER A 71 8.24 11.51 3.80
N LEU A 72 7.19 10.72 4.09
CA LEU A 72 5.84 11.06 3.64
C LEU A 72 5.36 12.38 4.26
N HIS A 73 5.80 12.71 5.47
CA HIS A 73 5.51 13.98 6.13
C HIS A 73 6.05 15.16 5.32
N GLU A 74 7.34 15.12 5.00
CA GLU A 74 8.01 16.14 4.20
C GLU A 74 7.41 16.23 2.79
N PHE A 75 7.08 15.09 2.18
CA PHE A 75 6.40 15.04 0.89
C PHE A 75 5.10 15.86 0.90
N VAL A 76 4.25 15.63 1.93
CA VAL A 76 2.97 16.33 2.09
C VAL A 76 3.17 17.81 2.44
N GLU A 77 4.19 18.12 3.24
CA GLU A 77 4.53 19.51 3.58
C GLU A 77 4.92 20.31 2.33
N ARG A 78 5.89 19.82 1.54
CA ARG A 78 6.30 20.44 0.27
C ARG A 78 5.12 20.57 -0.70
N TRP A 79 4.27 19.55 -0.80
CA TRP A 79 3.04 19.61 -1.60
C TRP A 79 2.11 20.73 -1.13
N SER A 80 1.88 20.84 0.19
CA SER A 80 0.96 21.82 0.77
C SER A 80 1.45 23.27 0.60
N HIS A 81 2.77 23.47 0.59
CA HIS A 81 3.41 24.76 0.32
C HIS A 81 3.56 25.07 -1.18
N ARG A 82 3.08 24.19 -2.06
CA ARG A 82 3.20 24.30 -3.53
C ARG A 82 4.65 24.37 -4.00
N GLU A 83 5.55 23.75 -3.25
CA GLU A 83 6.94 23.58 -3.67
C GLU A 83 7.03 22.61 -4.85
N SER A 84 8.14 22.67 -5.59
CA SER A 84 8.36 21.72 -6.67
C SER A 84 8.63 20.33 -6.10
N LEU A 85 7.82 19.35 -6.51
CA LEU A 85 8.02 17.93 -6.19
C LEU A 85 8.75 17.19 -7.32
N ARG A 86 9.42 17.93 -8.21
CA ARG A 86 10.17 17.34 -9.33
C ARG A 86 11.23 16.39 -8.80
N GLY A 87 11.15 15.13 -9.22
CA GLY A 87 12.11 14.10 -8.81
C GLY A 87 12.01 13.73 -7.34
N VAL A 88 10.98 14.18 -6.61
CA VAL A 88 10.74 13.81 -5.22
C VAL A 88 9.90 12.55 -5.17
N ALA A 89 10.30 11.59 -4.34
CA ALA A 89 9.57 10.35 -4.12
C ALA A 89 9.35 10.08 -2.62
N ALA A 90 8.26 9.39 -2.28
CA ALA A 90 8.03 8.83 -0.96
C ALA A 90 7.68 7.34 -1.07
N VAL A 91 8.16 6.53 -0.13
CA VAL A 91 7.92 5.07 -0.09
C VAL A 91 6.90 4.76 0.99
N THR A 92 5.81 4.08 0.62
CA THR A 92 4.76 3.66 1.55
C THR A 92 4.43 2.18 1.43
N PHE A 93 3.95 1.60 2.53
CA PHE A 93 3.45 0.23 2.62
C PHE A 93 2.04 0.23 3.20
N ASP A 94 1.17 -0.65 2.72
CA ASP A 94 -0.16 -0.88 3.28
C ASP A 94 -0.21 -2.18 4.11
N ASP A 95 -1.32 -2.37 4.81
CA ASP A 95 -1.74 -3.54 5.59
C ASP A 95 -1.00 -3.82 6.90
N GLY A 96 0.31 -3.56 6.97
CA GLY A 96 1.12 -3.88 8.16
C GLY A 96 1.57 -5.34 8.23
N TYR A 97 1.85 -5.95 7.07
CA TYR A 97 2.45 -7.28 6.96
C TYR A 97 3.75 -7.42 7.75
N ALA A 98 3.99 -8.60 8.33
CA ALA A 98 5.23 -8.93 9.03
C ALA A 98 6.48 -8.71 8.16
N GLY A 99 6.41 -9.05 6.86
CA GLY A 99 7.52 -8.90 5.93
C GLY A 99 8.03 -7.46 5.73
N VAL A 100 7.18 -6.45 5.97
CA VAL A 100 7.61 -5.04 6.01
C VAL A 100 8.65 -4.81 7.11
N PHE A 101 8.46 -5.44 8.26
CA PHE A 101 9.31 -5.26 9.43
C PHE A 101 10.49 -6.24 9.44
N ASP A 102 10.25 -7.46 8.96
CA ASP A 102 11.26 -8.53 8.94
C ASP A 102 12.28 -8.32 7.79
N HIS A 103 11.89 -7.61 6.71
CA HIS A 103 12.71 -7.46 5.51
C HIS A 103 12.84 -6.01 5.02
N ALA A 104 11.72 -5.32 4.77
CA ALA A 104 11.74 -4.03 4.11
C ALA A 104 12.41 -2.94 4.96
N TRP A 105 11.98 -2.81 6.21
CA TRP A 105 12.41 -1.73 7.10
C TRP A 105 13.90 -1.81 7.46
N PRO A 106 14.48 -2.97 7.83
CA PRO A 106 15.92 -3.08 8.04
C PRO A 106 16.73 -2.61 6.82
N LEU A 107 16.35 -3.05 5.62
CA LEU A 107 17.01 -2.66 4.37
C LEU A 107 16.91 -1.15 4.11
N LEU A 108 15.71 -0.58 4.25
CA LEU A 108 15.49 0.85 4.02
C LEU A 108 16.28 1.71 5.00
N ARG A 109 16.35 1.30 6.27
CA ARG A 109 17.15 1.97 7.29
C ARG A 109 18.64 1.95 6.95
N ASP A 110 19.17 0.80 6.53
CA ASP A 110 20.57 0.68 6.13
C ASP A 110 20.90 1.54 4.89
N LEU A 111 19.91 1.76 4.02
CA LEU A 111 20.01 2.66 2.86
C LEU A 111 19.68 4.13 3.17
N SER A 112 19.33 4.46 4.42
CA SER A 112 18.85 5.79 4.82
C SER A 112 17.65 6.28 3.98
N ILE A 113 16.78 5.36 3.56
CA ILE A 113 15.56 5.67 2.81
C ILE A 113 14.37 5.74 3.78
N PRO A 114 13.72 6.91 3.93
CA PRO A 114 12.55 7.03 4.79
C PRO A 114 11.35 6.29 4.18
N ALA A 115 10.47 5.77 5.05
CA ALA A 115 9.24 5.11 4.64
C ALA A 115 8.10 5.31 5.65
N THR A 116 6.88 5.00 5.21
CA THR A 116 5.69 5.01 6.07
C THR A 116 4.87 3.75 5.84
N VAL A 117 4.39 3.12 6.91
CA VAL A 117 3.47 1.98 6.82
C VAL A 117 2.09 2.37 7.33
N PHE A 118 1.06 2.12 6.53
CA PHE A 118 -0.34 2.28 6.92
C PHE A 118 -0.85 0.97 7.53
N ILE A 119 -1.21 1.03 8.82
CA ILE A 119 -1.55 -0.17 9.62
C ILE A 119 -3.06 -0.37 9.65
N VAL A 120 -3.52 -1.59 9.38
CA VAL A 120 -4.88 -2.04 9.71
C VAL A 120 -4.95 -2.25 11.22
N ALA A 121 -5.61 -1.37 11.96
CA ALA A 121 -5.40 -1.26 13.41
C ALA A 121 -5.77 -2.51 14.23
N GLU A 122 -6.65 -3.37 13.73
CA GLU A 122 -7.05 -4.61 14.42
C GLU A 122 -6.26 -5.84 13.95
N ALA A 123 -5.43 -5.73 12.92
CA ALA A 123 -4.65 -6.87 12.42
C ALA A 123 -3.47 -7.26 13.34
N PRO A 124 -2.66 -6.32 13.90
CA PRO A 124 -1.47 -6.69 14.64
C PRO A 124 -1.74 -7.55 15.87
N GLY A 125 -0.98 -8.63 16.00
CA GLY A 125 -1.13 -9.62 17.09
C GLY A 125 -2.06 -10.78 16.75
N SER A 126 -2.74 -10.75 15.60
CA SER A 126 -3.42 -11.92 15.05
C SER A 126 -2.40 -12.90 14.47
N ASP A 127 -2.57 -14.19 14.75
CA ASP A 127 -1.84 -15.26 14.06
C ASP A 127 -2.60 -15.73 12.81
N ALA A 128 -3.69 -15.06 12.43
CA ALA A 128 -4.40 -15.31 11.17
C ALA A 128 -3.72 -14.62 9.99
N ARG A 129 -3.96 -15.15 8.79
CA ARG A 129 -3.64 -14.50 7.52
C ARG A 129 -4.66 -13.42 7.20
N PHE A 130 -4.31 -12.48 6.33
CA PHE A 130 -5.33 -11.63 5.71
C PHE A 130 -6.25 -12.44 4.80
N TRP A 131 -7.53 -12.04 4.70
CA TRP A 131 -8.52 -12.84 3.96
C TRP A 131 -8.19 -12.96 2.47
N TRP A 132 -7.50 -11.98 1.90
CA TRP A 132 -7.05 -12.04 0.50
C TRP A 132 -5.86 -12.97 0.26
N ASP A 133 -5.22 -13.45 1.33
CA ASP A 133 -4.19 -14.49 1.31
C ASP A 133 -4.75 -15.89 1.61
N ASP A 134 -6.08 -15.99 1.76
CA ASP A 134 -6.75 -17.27 1.88
C ASP A 134 -6.65 -18.06 0.56
N PRO A 135 -6.21 -19.34 0.58
CA PRO A 135 -6.02 -20.12 -0.64
C PRO A 135 -7.28 -20.24 -1.49
N GLU A 136 -8.46 -20.29 -0.89
CA GLU A 136 -9.72 -20.40 -1.60
C GLU A 136 -10.15 -19.08 -2.22
N VAL A 137 -9.89 -17.97 -1.52
CA VAL A 137 -10.07 -16.63 -2.09
C VAL A 137 -9.18 -16.45 -3.31
N VAL A 138 -7.91 -16.83 -3.21
CA VAL A 138 -6.93 -16.71 -4.30
C VAL A 138 -7.30 -17.61 -5.48
N ARG A 139 -7.70 -18.86 -5.19
CA ARG A 139 -8.12 -19.86 -6.20
C ARG A 139 -9.35 -19.41 -6.97
N THR A 140 -10.32 -18.82 -6.28
CA THR A 140 -11.60 -18.40 -6.87
C THR A 140 -11.62 -16.95 -7.33
N TYR A 141 -10.50 -16.22 -7.19
CA TYR A 141 -10.43 -14.81 -7.49
C TYR A 141 -10.92 -14.46 -8.90
N SER A 142 -11.78 -13.44 -8.98
CA SER A 142 -12.15 -12.76 -10.22
C SER A 142 -12.61 -11.34 -9.88
N GLU A 143 -12.52 -10.41 -10.84
CA GLU A 143 -13.00 -9.04 -10.63
C GLU A 143 -14.49 -8.98 -10.24
N THR A 144 -15.31 -9.88 -10.79
CA THR A 144 -16.74 -9.97 -10.43
C THR A 144 -16.93 -10.40 -8.98
N ARG A 145 -16.19 -11.43 -8.52
CA ARG A 145 -16.24 -11.87 -7.11
C ARG A 145 -15.67 -10.82 -6.18
N ARG A 146 -14.54 -10.22 -6.53
CA ARG A 146 -13.95 -9.11 -5.77
C ARG A 146 -14.95 -7.98 -5.57
N ARG A 147 -15.63 -7.55 -6.65
CA ARG A 147 -16.67 -6.53 -6.55
C ARG A 147 -17.77 -6.95 -5.59
N HIS A 148 -18.27 -8.18 -5.71
CA HIS A 148 -19.30 -8.71 -4.80
C HIS A 148 -18.84 -8.73 -3.34
N TRP A 149 -17.62 -9.21 -3.06
CA TRP A 149 -17.06 -9.23 -1.71
C TRP A 149 -16.94 -7.83 -1.10
N LEU A 150 -16.50 -6.84 -1.88
CA LEU A 150 -16.32 -5.48 -1.41
C LEU A 150 -17.64 -4.69 -1.26
N THR A 151 -18.72 -5.10 -1.93
CA THR A 151 -20.02 -4.42 -1.83
C THR A 151 -21.01 -5.18 -0.95
N ALA A 152 -21.27 -6.45 -1.24
CA ALA A 152 -22.27 -7.26 -0.54
C ALA A 152 -21.78 -7.67 0.86
N PHE A 153 -20.51 -8.07 0.96
CA PHE A 153 -19.89 -8.43 2.25
C PHE A 153 -19.09 -7.28 2.86
N ARG A 154 -19.11 -6.10 2.22
CA ARG A 154 -18.44 -4.88 2.69
C ARG A 154 -16.94 -5.07 2.98
N GLY A 155 -16.29 -6.04 2.34
CA GLY A 155 -14.88 -6.38 2.61
C GLY A 155 -14.64 -7.10 3.94
N ASP A 156 -15.68 -7.61 4.60
CA ASP A 156 -15.55 -8.38 5.85
C ASP A 156 -14.89 -9.75 5.58
N GLY A 157 -13.65 -9.91 6.03
CA GLY A 157 -12.85 -11.09 5.72
C GLY A 157 -13.45 -12.40 6.22
N ALA A 158 -14.02 -12.40 7.42
CA ALA A 158 -14.66 -13.57 8.01
C ALA A 158 -15.87 -14.03 7.18
N THR A 159 -16.74 -13.09 6.79
CA THR A 159 -17.90 -13.34 5.93
C THR A 159 -17.48 -13.84 4.55
N ILE A 160 -16.46 -13.21 3.95
CA ILE A 160 -15.94 -13.60 2.64
C ILE A 160 -15.45 -15.05 2.67
N VAL A 161 -14.58 -15.40 3.62
CA VAL A 161 -14.03 -16.75 3.73
C VAL A 161 -15.14 -17.76 4.02
N ALA A 162 -16.06 -17.46 4.94
CA ALA A 162 -17.21 -18.32 5.24
C ALA A 162 -18.13 -18.53 4.02
N SER A 163 -18.29 -17.54 3.13
CA SER A 163 -19.11 -17.66 1.92
C SER A 163 -18.58 -18.67 0.89
N LEU A 164 -17.29 -18.99 0.97
CA LEU A 164 -16.63 -19.97 0.09
C LEU A 164 -16.70 -21.39 0.66
N ALA A 165 -17.25 -21.56 1.87
CA ALA A 165 -17.14 -22.76 2.68
C ALA A 165 -18.34 -23.75 2.65
N PRO A 166 -18.90 -24.17 1.50
CA PRO A 166 -19.43 -25.53 1.40
C PRO A 166 -18.32 -26.55 1.10
N ALA A 167 -17.11 -26.09 0.72
CA ALA A 167 -15.98 -26.93 0.34
C ALA A 167 -14.85 -26.85 1.39
N HIS A 168 -14.89 -27.82 2.31
CA HIS A 168 -13.86 -28.25 3.27
C HIS A 168 -13.76 -27.63 4.67
N CYS A 169 -13.88 -28.56 5.62
CA CYS A 169 -13.29 -28.55 6.95
C CYS A 169 -11.84 -28.05 6.97
N LEU A 170 -11.58 -27.12 7.89
CA LEU A 170 -10.41 -27.07 8.76
C LEU A 170 -9.11 -27.63 8.16
N SER A 171 -8.43 -26.84 7.33
CA SER A 171 -6.98 -26.94 7.35
C SER A 171 -6.47 -26.21 8.59
N LEU A 172 -6.22 -26.99 9.65
CA LEU A 172 -5.53 -26.61 10.88
C LEU A 172 -4.03 -26.33 10.61
N SER A 173 -3.73 -25.52 9.60
CA SER A 173 -2.38 -25.11 9.28
C SER A 173 -2.21 -23.68 9.74
N HIS A 174 -1.36 -23.47 10.76
CA HIS A 174 -0.91 -22.13 11.12
C HIS A 174 -0.40 -21.45 9.85
N PRO A 175 -0.95 -20.28 9.45
CA PRO A 175 -0.52 -19.63 8.23
C PRO A 175 0.98 -19.32 8.31
N PRO A 176 1.70 -19.41 7.19
CA PRO A 176 3.11 -19.05 7.18
C PRO A 176 3.30 -17.58 7.58
N ARG A 177 4.44 -17.28 8.22
CA ARG A 177 4.71 -15.95 8.78
C ARG A 177 4.57 -14.82 7.75
N TRP A 178 4.93 -15.08 6.49
CA TRP A 178 4.91 -14.05 5.44
C TRP A 178 3.52 -13.50 5.14
N CYS A 179 2.42 -14.24 5.38
CA CYS A 179 1.05 -13.73 5.17
C CYS A 179 0.37 -13.22 6.45
N GLN A 180 1.10 -13.14 7.55
CA GLN A 180 0.60 -12.63 8.82
C GLN A 180 0.89 -11.13 8.99
N PRO A 181 0.06 -10.41 9.76
CA PRO A 181 0.40 -9.08 10.23
C PRO A 181 1.58 -9.10 11.22
N ALA A 182 2.27 -7.97 11.34
CA ALA A 182 3.28 -7.78 12.36
C ALA A 182 2.67 -7.73 13.78
N ARG A 183 3.50 -7.90 14.81
CA ARG A 183 3.06 -7.71 16.20
C ARG A 183 3.24 -6.25 16.62
N TRP A 184 2.43 -5.78 17.58
CA TRP A 184 2.51 -4.41 18.08
C TRP A 184 3.89 -4.02 18.59
N ASP A 185 4.58 -4.90 19.31
CA ASP A 185 5.94 -4.61 19.81
C ASP A 185 6.93 -4.35 18.67
N THR A 186 6.84 -5.13 17.59
CA THR A 186 7.64 -4.95 16.37
C THR A 186 7.32 -3.62 15.69
N ILE A 187 6.03 -3.28 15.55
CA ILE A 187 5.58 -2.02 14.95
C ILE A 187 6.09 -0.82 15.77
N ALA A 188 5.91 -0.86 17.10
CA ALA A 188 6.34 0.20 18.01
C ALA A 188 7.87 0.36 18.02
N ALA A 189 8.62 -0.75 17.97
CA ALA A 189 10.08 -0.71 17.84
C ALA A 189 10.53 -0.07 16.52
N ALA A 190 9.91 -0.45 15.40
CA ALA A 190 10.20 0.14 14.10
C ALA A 190 9.91 1.64 14.07
N ALA A 191 8.78 2.07 14.65
CA ALA A 191 8.42 3.47 14.76
C ALA A 191 9.43 4.28 15.58
N ARG A 192 9.88 3.77 16.74
CA ARG A 192 10.95 4.40 17.53
C ARG A 192 12.28 4.51 16.77
N SER A 193 12.52 3.64 15.80
CA SER A 193 13.71 3.70 14.95
C SER A 193 13.56 4.59 13.70
N GLY A 194 12.42 5.26 13.52
CA GLY A 194 12.20 6.24 12.46
C GLY A 194 11.20 5.84 11.37
N LEU A 195 10.56 4.67 11.45
CA LEU A 195 9.50 4.30 10.50
C LEU A 195 8.24 5.14 10.75
N GLY A 196 7.75 5.83 9.71
CA GLY A 196 6.48 6.56 9.81
C GLY A 196 5.29 5.61 9.94
N LEU A 197 4.30 5.98 10.75
CA LEU A 197 3.04 5.23 10.89
C LEU A 197 1.85 6.03 10.35
N GLY A 198 1.06 5.37 9.51
CA GLY A 198 -0.24 5.84 9.02
C GLY A 198 -1.36 4.85 9.39
N VAL A 199 -2.60 5.25 9.12
CA VAL A 199 -3.79 4.42 9.42
C VAL A 199 -4.37 3.84 8.14
N HIS A 200 -4.65 2.53 8.13
CA HIS A 200 -5.29 1.82 7.02
C HIS A 200 -6.66 1.23 7.43
N SER A 201 -7.46 2.07 8.09
CA SER A 201 -8.71 1.69 8.78
C SER A 201 -8.52 0.72 9.96
N ALA A 202 -9.62 0.29 10.59
CA ALA A 202 -9.57 -0.64 11.72
C ALA A 202 -9.44 -2.09 11.23
N THR A 203 -10.31 -2.51 10.31
CA THR A 203 -10.39 -3.91 9.87
C THR A 203 -10.25 -4.09 8.36
N HIS A 204 -9.85 -3.05 7.63
CA HIS A 204 -9.65 -3.07 6.17
C HIS A 204 -10.95 -3.30 5.37
N ARG A 205 -12.12 -2.95 5.93
CA ARG A 205 -13.40 -3.08 5.23
C ARG A 205 -13.55 -2.03 4.13
N SER A 206 -14.46 -2.29 3.21
CA SER A 206 -14.82 -1.37 2.13
C SER A 206 -15.61 -0.18 2.69
N LEU A 207 -14.90 0.89 3.04
CA LEU A 207 -15.47 2.07 3.70
C LEU A 207 -16.72 2.65 3.01
N PRO A 208 -16.80 2.74 1.66
CA PRO A 208 -17.99 3.25 1.00
C PRO A 208 -19.27 2.44 1.29
N ALA A 209 -19.13 1.14 1.61
CA ALA A 209 -20.24 0.21 1.83
C ALA A 209 -20.71 0.12 3.30
N LEU A 210 -20.05 0.84 4.23
CA LEU A 210 -20.36 0.80 5.66
C LEU A 210 -21.46 1.81 6.04
N ASP A 211 -22.18 1.56 7.14
CA ASP A 211 -23.01 2.59 7.75
C ASP A 211 -22.16 3.60 8.55
N GLU A 212 -22.78 4.65 9.11
CA GLU A 212 -22.07 5.72 9.83
C GLU A 212 -21.38 5.23 11.10
N ARG A 213 -21.98 4.26 11.80
CA ARG A 213 -21.41 3.72 13.05
C ARG A 213 -20.13 2.95 12.75
N ASP A 214 -20.22 2.02 11.79
CA ASP A 214 -19.08 1.22 11.35
C ASP A 214 -17.98 2.12 10.76
N LEU A 215 -18.34 3.06 9.89
CA LEU A 215 -17.39 4.00 9.29
C LEU A 215 -16.64 4.83 10.33
N ARG A 216 -17.33 5.29 11.39
CA ARG A 216 -16.68 6.01 12.49
C ARG A 216 -15.68 5.11 13.24
N GLY A 217 -16.02 3.85 13.48
CA GLY A 217 -15.11 2.88 14.08
C GLY A 217 -13.83 2.70 13.24
N GLU A 218 -14.00 2.48 11.94
CA GLU A 218 -12.91 2.30 10.99
C GLU A 218 -11.96 3.49 10.89
N VAL A 219 -12.48 4.72 10.98
CA VAL A 219 -11.69 5.93 10.72
C VAL A 219 -11.16 6.57 12.00
N VAL A 220 -11.99 6.69 13.03
CA VAL A 220 -11.63 7.39 14.28
C VAL A 220 -11.02 6.43 15.29
N GLY A 221 -11.63 5.24 15.47
CA GLY A 221 -11.18 4.26 16.45
C GLY A 221 -9.79 3.71 16.14
N SER A 222 -9.52 3.42 14.87
CA SER A 222 -8.23 2.91 14.39
C SER A 222 -7.05 3.84 14.72
N ARG A 223 -7.23 5.16 14.64
CA ARG A 223 -6.21 6.15 15.01
C ARG A 223 -5.84 6.07 16.50
N ALA A 224 -6.85 5.93 17.35
CA ALA A 224 -6.67 5.83 18.80
C ALA A 224 -5.91 4.56 19.17
N VAL A 225 -6.27 3.42 18.56
CA VAL A 225 -5.57 2.15 18.77
C VAL A 225 -4.09 2.26 18.42
N ILE A 226 -3.75 2.83 17.26
CA ILE A 226 -2.34 3.00 16.86
C ILE A 226 -1.59 3.90 17.85
N LYS A 227 -2.21 5.00 18.30
CA LYS A 227 -1.62 5.89 19.31
C LYS A 227 -1.39 5.17 20.63
N ASP A 228 -2.37 4.43 21.13
CA ASP A 228 -2.28 3.75 22.41
C ASP A 228 -1.23 2.63 22.40
N ARG A 229 -1.07 1.94 21.26
CA ARG A 229 -0.14 0.81 21.11
C ARG A 229 1.30 1.21 20.81
N THR A 230 1.51 2.39 20.22
CA THR A 230 2.85 2.80 19.72
C THR A 230 3.35 4.12 20.28
N GLY A 231 2.47 4.94 20.88
CA GLY A 231 2.74 6.33 21.24
C GLY A 231 2.68 7.32 20.08
N VAL A 232 2.59 6.83 18.83
CA VAL A 232 2.60 7.68 17.62
C VAL A 232 1.18 8.14 17.28
N THR A 233 0.99 9.45 17.16
CA THR A 233 -0.26 10.00 16.62
C THR A 233 -0.16 10.06 15.10
N ALA A 234 -0.63 9.01 14.42
CA ALA A 234 -0.64 8.95 12.96
C ALA A 234 -1.39 10.15 12.35
N GLU A 235 -0.75 10.84 11.41
CA GLU A 235 -1.30 12.03 10.74
C GLU A 235 -1.99 11.71 9.42
N PHE A 236 -1.70 10.54 8.85
CA PHE A 236 -2.08 10.16 7.50
C PHE A 236 -2.98 8.94 7.47
N PHE A 237 -3.90 8.92 6.49
CA PHE A 237 -4.83 7.82 6.26
C PHE A 237 -4.67 7.25 4.85
N ALA A 238 -4.72 5.94 4.68
CA ALA A 238 -4.80 5.29 3.37
C ALA A 238 -6.16 4.59 3.25
N TYR A 239 -6.89 4.84 2.15
CA TYR A 239 -8.18 4.18 1.94
C TYR A 239 -7.98 2.71 1.55
N PRO A 240 -8.59 1.74 2.27
CA PRO A 240 -8.59 0.34 1.88
C PRO A 240 -9.01 0.17 0.43
N TYR A 241 -8.23 -0.62 -0.32
CA TYR A 241 -8.44 -0.86 -1.75
C TYR A 241 -8.39 0.40 -2.65
N GLY A 242 -8.00 1.55 -2.12
CA GLY A 242 -8.14 2.85 -2.78
C GLY A 242 -9.59 3.32 -2.95
N LEU A 243 -10.55 2.70 -2.27
CA LEU A 243 -11.98 2.99 -2.42
C LEU A 243 -12.45 4.08 -1.45
N TRP A 244 -13.07 5.12 -2.01
CA TRP A 244 -13.60 6.24 -1.25
C TRP A 244 -14.78 6.89 -1.99
N ASN A 245 -15.55 7.70 -1.28
CA ASN A 245 -16.55 8.62 -1.81
C ASN A 245 -16.60 9.87 -0.91
N ASP A 246 -17.40 10.88 -1.25
CA ASP A 246 -17.43 12.13 -0.49
C ASP A 246 -17.79 11.95 0.99
N ARG A 247 -18.62 10.95 1.31
CA ARG A 247 -18.99 10.62 2.69
C ARG A 247 -17.79 10.10 3.47
N VAL A 248 -17.06 9.13 2.91
CA VAL A 248 -15.82 8.59 3.51
C VAL A 248 -14.75 9.67 3.62
N ARG A 249 -14.55 10.47 2.56
CA ARG A 249 -13.61 11.60 2.56
C ARG A 249 -13.92 12.59 3.70
N ARG A 250 -15.18 12.97 3.89
CA ARG A 250 -15.61 13.84 5.00
C ARG A 250 -15.37 13.22 6.36
N ALA A 251 -15.58 11.91 6.52
CA ALA A 251 -15.29 11.23 7.77
C ALA A 251 -13.79 11.28 8.11
N VAL A 252 -12.92 11.03 7.12
CA VAL A 252 -11.46 11.13 7.29
C VAL A 252 -11.03 12.58 7.58
N TYR A 253 -11.57 13.56 6.87
CA TYR A 253 -11.35 14.97 7.18
C TYR A 253 -11.73 15.32 8.62
N SER A 254 -12.95 14.94 9.03
CA SER A 254 -13.50 15.27 10.36
C SER A 254 -12.80 14.54 11.50
N ALA A 255 -12.14 13.41 11.22
CA ALA A 255 -11.29 12.69 12.17
C ALA A 255 -9.93 13.37 12.41
N GLY A 256 -9.63 14.45 11.70
CA GLY A 256 -8.44 15.29 11.92
C GLY A 256 -7.15 14.70 11.33
N TYR A 257 -7.25 13.91 10.25
CA TYR A 257 -6.08 13.51 9.47
C TYR A 257 -5.59 14.68 8.60
N ARG A 258 -4.27 14.86 8.51
CA ARG A 258 -3.62 15.93 7.74
C ARG A 258 -3.75 15.70 6.24
N ALA A 259 -3.66 14.45 5.81
CA ALA A 259 -3.84 14.05 4.41
C ALA A 259 -4.32 12.60 4.33
N ALA A 260 -4.90 12.23 3.19
CA ALA A 260 -5.31 10.86 2.91
C ALA A 260 -5.00 10.43 1.49
N PHE A 261 -4.72 9.13 1.35
CA PHE A 261 -4.09 8.57 0.17
C PHE A 261 -4.96 7.52 -0.51
N THR A 262 -5.09 7.66 -1.83
CA THR A 262 -5.83 6.75 -2.71
C THR A 262 -4.85 5.88 -3.51
N LEU A 263 -5.38 4.85 -4.18
CA LEU A 263 -4.63 4.13 -5.21
C LEU A 263 -5.06 4.70 -6.56
N ALA A 264 -4.14 5.40 -7.21
CA ALA A 264 -4.46 6.13 -8.43
C ALA A 264 -4.42 5.20 -9.65
N ALA A 265 -5.47 5.28 -10.47
CA ALA A 265 -5.41 4.75 -11.84
C ALA A 265 -4.49 5.63 -12.72
N ASP A 266 -4.45 6.93 -12.42
CA ASP A 266 -3.66 7.99 -13.05
C ASP A 266 -2.59 8.49 -12.07
N ARG A 267 -1.38 7.99 -12.30
CA ARG A 267 -0.22 8.00 -11.40
C ARG A 267 0.47 9.37 -11.26
N ARG A 268 -0.29 10.47 -11.23
CA ARG A 268 0.21 11.84 -11.10
C ARG A 268 -0.48 12.57 -9.97
N ILE A 269 0.31 13.26 -9.15
CA ILE A 269 -0.18 14.13 -8.08
C ILE A 269 -0.60 15.45 -8.71
N ALA A 270 -1.87 15.51 -9.14
CA ALA A 270 -2.51 16.74 -9.63
C ALA A 270 -3.94 16.87 -9.09
N THR A 271 -4.18 16.39 -7.87
CA THR A 271 -5.39 16.76 -7.12
C THR A 271 -5.04 17.92 -6.17
N PRO A 272 -5.86 18.97 -6.07
CA PRO A 272 -5.70 20.01 -5.06
C PRO A 272 -6.18 19.56 -3.67
N ASP A 273 -6.74 18.36 -3.55
CA ASP A 273 -7.40 17.88 -2.35
C ASP A 273 -6.49 16.95 -1.52
N ALA A 274 -6.12 17.41 -0.32
CA ALA A 274 -5.21 16.71 0.59
C ALA A 274 -5.74 15.34 1.03
N TRP A 275 -7.05 15.10 0.96
CA TRP A 275 -7.68 13.84 1.35
C TRP A 275 -7.85 12.85 0.20
N THR A 276 -7.28 13.12 -0.97
CA THR A 276 -7.33 12.22 -2.13
C THR A 276 -5.99 12.06 -2.84
N LEU A 277 -4.87 12.32 -2.14
CA LEU A 277 -3.53 12.27 -2.72
C LEU A 277 -3.24 10.90 -3.37
N PRO A 278 -2.82 10.86 -4.64
CA PRO A 278 -2.66 9.62 -5.38
C PRO A 278 -1.35 8.91 -5.02
N ARG A 279 -1.42 7.58 -4.87
CA ARG A 279 -0.24 6.70 -4.80
C ARG A 279 -0.18 5.75 -5.99
N VAL A 280 1.04 5.37 -6.35
CA VAL A 280 1.32 4.37 -7.38
C VAL A 280 1.40 3.00 -6.72
N ASN A 281 0.39 2.17 -6.92
CA ASN A 281 0.45 0.77 -6.49
C ASN A 281 1.50 0.01 -7.31
N VAL A 282 2.50 -0.58 -6.64
CA VAL A 282 3.63 -1.29 -7.25
C VAL A 282 3.40 -2.81 -7.13
N PRO A 283 2.95 -3.49 -8.19
CA PRO A 283 2.68 -4.92 -8.12
C PRO A 283 3.99 -5.74 -8.16
N SER A 284 4.03 -6.88 -7.47
CA SER A 284 5.18 -7.80 -7.40
C SER A 284 5.73 -8.20 -8.78
N GLY A 285 4.84 -8.38 -9.76
CA GLY A 285 5.18 -8.75 -11.14
C GLY A 285 5.63 -7.61 -12.07
N ILE A 286 5.82 -6.39 -11.57
CA ILE A 286 6.28 -5.27 -12.40
C ILE A 286 7.73 -5.47 -12.86
N GLY A 287 8.00 -5.27 -14.15
CA GLY A 287 9.36 -5.25 -14.68
C GLY A 287 10.06 -3.91 -14.48
N ASP A 288 11.38 -3.91 -14.33
CA ASP A 288 12.19 -2.71 -14.02
C ASP A 288 11.91 -1.52 -14.97
N ALA A 289 11.85 -1.76 -16.28
CA ALA A 289 11.55 -0.70 -17.25
C ALA A 289 10.17 -0.04 -17.02
N ALA A 290 9.18 -0.84 -16.63
CA ALA A 290 7.85 -0.34 -16.31
C ALA A 290 7.87 0.41 -14.97
N PHE A 291 8.56 -0.11 -13.96
CA PHE A 291 8.77 0.57 -12.68
C PHE A 291 9.40 1.95 -12.90
N HIS A 292 10.48 2.04 -13.66
CA HIS A 292 11.14 3.31 -13.98
C HIS A 292 10.20 4.29 -14.69
N ALA A 293 9.45 3.82 -15.68
CA ALA A 293 8.46 4.64 -16.38
C ALA A 293 7.37 5.16 -15.43
N TRP A 294 6.90 4.34 -14.49
CA TRP A 294 5.82 4.73 -13.58
C TRP A 294 6.27 5.75 -12.56
N THR A 295 7.49 5.63 -12.04
CA THR A 295 8.09 6.67 -11.18
C THR A 295 8.24 8.00 -11.90
N ALA A 296 8.40 7.98 -13.23
CA ALA A 296 8.42 9.17 -14.09
C ALA A 296 7.02 9.64 -14.56
N GLY A 297 5.93 9.04 -14.06
CA GLY A 297 4.57 9.39 -14.46
C GLY A 297 4.20 8.99 -15.90
N LEU A 298 4.89 7.99 -16.47
CA LEU A 298 4.64 7.41 -17.78
C LEU A 298 3.99 6.02 -17.64
N SER A 299 2.85 5.80 -18.29
CA SER A 299 2.22 4.48 -18.34
C SER A 299 1.42 4.28 -19.61
N PHE A 300 1.49 3.08 -20.18
CA PHE A 300 0.80 2.72 -21.41
C PHE A 300 -0.62 2.15 -21.21
N ARG A 301 -1.11 1.94 -19.97
CA ARG A 301 -2.51 1.55 -19.66
C ARG A 301 -2.76 1.36 -18.15
N ARG A 302 -4.02 1.56 -17.73
CA ARG A 302 -4.59 1.09 -16.44
C ARG A 302 -4.22 -0.38 -16.26
N TYR A 303 -3.39 -0.69 -15.25
CA TYR A 303 -3.25 -2.08 -14.80
C TYR A 303 -4.66 -2.55 -14.41
N ARG A 304 -5.12 -3.61 -15.08
CA ARG A 304 -6.32 -4.35 -14.69
C ARG A 304 -5.85 -5.52 -13.86
#